data_AF-A0A382U3P2-F1
#
_entry.id   AF-A0A382U3P2-F1
#
_cell.length_a   1.000
_cell.length_b   1.000
_cell.length_c   1.000
_cell.angle_alpha   90.00
_cell.angle_beta   90.00
_cell.angle_gamma   90.00
#
_symmetry.space_group_name_H-M   'P 1'
#
loop_
_entity.id
_entity.type
_entity.pdbx_description
1 polymer ?
#
loop_
_entity_poly.entity_id
_entity_poly.type
_entity_poly.pdbx_seq_one_letter_code
_entity_poly.pdbx_strand_id
1 'polypeptide(L)'
;EQGEVKGKASATLDGNFPLNVAINAKTKLGDTPQELSVAAAGALDDLTLSVVARGAVTANANLMANILDSNLPIEFTANWQEQAIPTLENTTLKEGQLTLSGTMGDYVLKGAGAATLPDIGNVPVSLDVVLKKNNIFVNQANINALEGSLTNTGTLYLNESIAWEGKTTLKNVSGRQFSTYAPEKISGEIDSILQYSERGGLHMSLRDMTVSGVLQGKPLQVKGNAVYAGPSDLFVTNVNIIQEHEQERNTIRAIAQVLNKRHLNANIAINVNAISSLYPEVTGAISGNITAAGPW
;
A
#
# COMPACT_ATOMS: atom_id res chain seq x y z
N GLU A 1 9.43 -5.56 -33.80
CA GLU A 1 10.55 -5.99 -32.93
C GLU A 1 11.07 -7.34 -33.41
N GLN A 2 12.38 -7.56 -33.33
CA GLN A 2 13.00 -8.86 -33.64
C GLN A 2 13.29 -9.58 -32.33
N GLY A 3 12.79 -10.81 -32.19
CA GLY A 3 13.09 -11.70 -31.08
C GLY A 3 13.43 -13.08 -31.61
N GLU A 4 14.27 -13.82 -30.88
CA GLU A 4 14.65 -15.18 -31.19
C GLU A 4 14.27 -16.09 -30.02
N VAL A 5 13.61 -17.21 -30.30
CA VAL A 5 13.28 -18.22 -29.28
C VAL A 5 13.80 -19.57 -29.75
N LYS A 6 14.53 -20.26 -28.88
CA LYS A 6 15.02 -21.63 -29.08
C LYS A 6 14.64 -22.45 -27.88
N GLY A 7 14.05 -23.62 -28.10
CA GLY A 7 13.68 -24.49 -26.99
C GLY A 7 13.71 -25.97 -27.35
N LYS A 8 13.78 -26.79 -26.31
CA LYS A 8 13.58 -28.24 -26.36
C LYS A 8 12.62 -28.62 -25.25
N ALA A 9 11.74 -29.58 -25.54
CA ALA A 9 10.81 -30.14 -24.57
C ALA A 9 10.70 -31.64 -24.80
N SER A 10 10.64 -32.40 -23.73
CA SER A 10 10.30 -33.83 -23.72
C SER A 10 9.43 -34.14 -22.52
N ALA A 11 8.48 -35.04 -22.68
CA ALA A 11 7.63 -35.52 -21.60
C ALA A 11 7.35 -37.01 -21.79
N THR A 12 7.29 -37.74 -20.69
CA THR A 12 6.84 -39.14 -20.67
C THR A 12 5.40 -39.18 -20.21
N LEU A 13 4.51 -39.79 -21.00
CA LEU A 13 3.08 -39.90 -20.67
C LEU A 13 2.77 -41.17 -19.86
N ASP A 14 3.60 -41.44 -18.86
CA ASP A 14 3.51 -42.61 -17.98
C ASP A 14 4.01 -42.24 -16.57
N GLY A 15 3.61 -43.02 -15.57
CA GLY A 15 3.87 -42.73 -14.16
C GLY A 15 3.34 -41.34 -13.76
N ASN A 16 4.20 -40.54 -13.13
CA ASN A 16 3.86 -39.18 -12.68
C ASN A 16 4.21 -38.10 -13.72
N PHE A 17 4.25 -38.48 -14.99
CA PHE A 17 4.43 -37.57 -16.13
C PHE A 17 5.72 -36.73 -16.08
N PRO A 18 6.92 -37.35 -15.97
CA PRO A 18 8.17 -36.61 -15.93
C PRO A 18 8.38 -35.81 -17.23
N LEU A 19 8.79 -34.56 -17.07
CA LEU A 19 9.06 -33.65 -18.17
C LEU A 19 10.42 -32.96 -18.02
N ASN A 20 10.95 -32.51 -19.15
CA ASN A 20 12.12 -31.67 -19.23
C ASN A 20 11.90 -30.62 -20.32
N VAL A 21 11.99 -29.36 -19.96
CA VAL A 21 11.83 -28.21 -20.85
C VAL A 21 13.01 -27.28 -20.64
N ALA A 22 13.61 -26.82 -21.74
CA ALA A 22 14.63 -25.79 -21.73
C ALA A 22 14.32 -24.81 -22.87
N ILE A 23 14.08 -23.54 -22.53
CA ILE A 23 13.75 -22.47 -23.47
C ILE A 23 14.71 -21.31 -23.23
N ASN A 24 15.29 -20.79 -24.31
CA ASN A 24 16.05 -19.55 -24.31
C ASN A 24 15.39 -18.58 -25.29
N ALA A 25 15.07 -17.40 -24.81
CA ALA A 25 14.52 -16.32 -25.60
C ALA A 25 15.43 -15.10 -25.52
N LYS A 26 15.59 -14.43 -26.66
CA LYS A 26 16.21 -13.12 -26.79
C LYS A 26 15.17 -12.15 -27.34
N THR A 27 14.97 -11.05 -26.65
CA THR A 27 14.02 -10.01 -27.04
C THR A 27 14.62 -8.64 -26.69
N LYS A 28 13.83 -7.59 -26.86
CA LYS A 28 14.13 -6.25 -26.36
C LYS A 28 12.97 -5.75 -25.50
N LEU A 29 13.28 -4.91 -24.53
CA LEU A 29 12.31 -4.16 -23.75
C LEU A 29 12.63 -2.68 -23.94
N GLY A 30 11.80 -2.01 -24.75
CA GLY A 30 12.21 -0.76 -25.39
C GLY A 30 13.42 -1.00 -26.29
N ASP A 31 14.46 -0.18 -26.13
CA ASP A 31 15.71 -0.33 -26.87
C ASP A 31 16.74 -1.24 -26.19
N THR A 32 16.47 -1.72 -24.97
CA THR A 32 17.41 -2.52 -24.19
C THR A 32 17.24 -4.02 -24.47
N PRO A 33 18.31 -4.76 -24.79
CA PRO A 33 18.26 -6.21 -24.95
C PRO A 33 17.81 -6.94 -23.68
N GLN A 34 17.10 -8.03 -23.86
CA GLN A 34 16.64 -8.92 -22.80
C GLN A 34 16.88 -10.37 -23.19
N GLU A 35 17.51 -11.13 -22.31
CA GLU A 35 17.63 -12.58 -22.41
C GLU A 35 16.80 -13.24 -21.31
N LEU A 36 16.14 -14.34 -21.65
CA LEU A 36 15.34 -15.15 -20.75
C LEU A 36 15.72 -16.61 -20.94
N SER A 37 16.12 -17.28 -19.87
CA SER A 37 16.32 -18.73 -19.83
C SER A 37 15.30 -19.34 -18.89
N VAL A 38 14.50 -20.27 -19.39
CA VAL A 38 13.49 -21.01 -18.64
C VAL A 38 13.84 -22.49 -18.68
N ALA A 39 13.86 -23.14 -17.53
CA ALA A 39 14.05 -24.57 -17.40
C ALA A 39 12.95 -25.17 -16.51
N ALA A 40 12.30 -26.24 -16.96
CA ALA A 40 11.38 -27.01 -16.12
C ALA A 40 11.79 -28.48 -16.14
N ALA A 41 11.87 -29.13 -14.99
CA ALA A 41 12.30 -30.51 -14.87
C ALA A 41 11.63 -31.20 -13.69
N GLY A 42 11.39 -32.51 -13.82
CA GLY A 42 10.80 -33.33 -12.76
C GLY A 42 9.49 -33.97 -13.18
N ALA A 43 8.93 -34.78 -12.27
CA ALA A 43 7.58 -35.31 -12.39
C ALA A 43 6.55 -34.26 -11.96
N LEU A 44 5.29 -34.40 -12.35
CA LEU A 44 4.26 -33.40 -12.01
C LEU A 44 3.95 -33.35 -10.50
N ASP A 45 4.34 -34.35 -9.72
CA ASP A 45 4.28 -34.35 -8.26
C ASP A 45 5.53 -33.78 -7.58
N ASP A 46 6.59 -33.49 -8.33
CA ASP A 46 7.85 -32.87 -7.88
C ASP A 46 8.46 -32.03 -9.00
N LEU A 47 7.69 -31.04 -9.48
CA LEU A 47 8.07 -30.23 -10.62
C LEU A 47 8.90 -29.04 -10.15
N THR A 48 10.09 -28.89 -10.73
CA THR A 48 10.91 -27.68 -10.58
C THR A 48 10.85 -26.83 -11.84
N LEU A 49 10.66 -25.52 -11.68
CA LEU A 49 10.74 -24.51 -12.72
C LEU A 49 11.72 -23.41 -12.29
N SER A 50 12.65 -23.06 -13.16
CA SER A 50 13.63 -22.00 -12.97
C SER A 50 13.56 -21.00 -14.12
N VAL A 51 13.61 -19.72 -13.80
CA VAL A 51 13.64 -18.61 -14.75
C VAL A 51 14.80 -17.69 -14.42
N VAL A 52 15.61 -17.37 -15.42
CA VAL A 52 16.72 -16.41 -15.32
C VAL A 52 16.53 -15.35 -16.39
N ALA A 53 16.40 -14.10 -15.95
CA ALA A 53 16.30 -12.93 -16.80
C ALA A 53 17.60 -12.10 -16.69
N ARG A 54 18.13 -11.65 -17.83
CA ARG A 54 19.34 -10.80 -17.90
C ARG A 54 19.17 -9.70 -18.95
N GLY A 55 19.68 -8.51 -18.67
CA GLY A 55 19.60 -7.36 -19.56
C GLY A 55 18.73 -6.25 -18.96
N ALA A 56 17.73 -5.79 -19.70
CA ALA A 56 16.79 -4.75 -19.26
C ALA A 56 16.16 -5.05 -17.88
N VAL A 57 15.84 -6.33 -17.66
CA VAL A 57 15.44 -6.89 -16.38
C VAL A 57 16.42 -7.98 -15.98
N THR A 58 16.96 -7.88 -14.76
CA THR A 58 17.87 -8.86 -14.17
C THR A 58 17.25 -9.46 -12.90
N ALA A 59 16.79 -10.70 -13.01
CA ALA A 59 16.11 -11.42 -11.94
C ALA A 59 16.24 -12.93 -12.11
N ASN A 60 16.12 -13.66 -11.00
CA ASN A 60 16.03 -15.11 -10.99
C ASN A 60 14.78 -15.52 -10.20
N ALA A 61 14.05 -16.52 -10.69
CA ALA A 61 12.91 -17.09 -9.99
C ALA A 61 12.98 -18.62 -10.04
N ASN A 62 12.58 -19.27 -8.96
CA ASN A 62 12.46 -20.72 -8.85
C ASN A 62 11.11 -21.08 -8.25
N LEU A 63 10.50 -22.14 -8.75
CA LEU A 63 9.25 -22.71 -8.28
C LEU A 63 9.44 -24.22 -8.14
N MET A 64 9.09 -24.77 -7.00
CA MET A 64 8.86 -26.20 -6.80
C MET A 64 7.36 -26.39 -6.54
N ALA A 65 6.74 -27.39 -7.16
CA ALA A 65 5.32 -27.64 -7.01
C ALA A 65 4.96 -29.13 -7.17
N ASN A 66 4.02 -29.59 -6.35
CA ASN A 66 3.29 -30.83 -6.62
C ASN A 66 1.94 -30.47 -7.27
N ILE A 67 1.90 -30.56 -8.59
CA ILE A 67 0.72 -30.21 -9.40
C ILE A 67 -0.35 -31.31 -9.32
N LEU A 68 0.04 -32.55 -8.99
CA LEU A 68 -0.89 -33.67 -8.85
C LEU A 68 -1.64 -33.67 -7.51
N ASP A 69 -1.15 -32.97 -6.50
CA ASP A 69 -1.82 -32.80 -5.22
C ASP A 69 -2.94 -31.76 -5.30
N SER A 70 -4.13 -32.11 -4.81
CA SER A 70 -5.30 -31.22 -4.80
C SER A 70 -5.11 -29.95 -3.98
N ASN A 71 -4.21 -29.96 -3.01
CA ASN A 71 -3.85 -28.81 -2.19
C ASN A 71 -2.73 -27.98 -2.84
N LEU A 72 -2.15 -28.40 -3.96
CA LEU A 72 -1.13 -27.68 -4.72
C LEU A 72 -0.04 -27.06 -3.82
N PRO A 73 0.77 -27.88 -3.12
CA PRO A 73 1.88 -27.35 -2.35
C PRO A 73 2.91 -26.73 -3.30
N ILE A 74 3.36 -25.52 -2.98
CA ILE A 74 4.38 -24.80 -3.75
C ILE A 74 5.45 -24.21 -2.84
N GLU A 75 6.64 -24.07 -3.39
CA GLU A 75 7.70 -23.22 -2.87
C GLU A 75 8.25 -22.37 -4.01
N PHE A 76 8.03 -21.08 -3.94
CA PHE A 76 8.47 -20.11 -4.93
C PHE A 76 9.42 -19.10 -4.28
N THR A 77 10.47 -18.76 -5.02
CA THR A 77 11.42 -17.71 -4.66
C THR A 77 11.71 -16.87 -5.90
N ALA A 78 11.81 -15.56 -5.73
CA ALA A 78 12.33 -14.65 -6.74
C ALA A 78 13.28 -13.66 -6.09
N ASN A 79 14.37 -13.35 -6.80
CA ASN A 79 15.36 -12.38 -6.36
C ASN A 79 15.78 -11.54 -7.56
N TRP A 80 16.02 -10.26 -7.34
CA TRP A 80 16.48 -9.35 -8.38
C TRP A 80 17.56 -8.42 -7.83
N GLN A 81 18.38 -7.92 -8.75
CA GLN A 81 19.44 -6.95 -8.43
C GLN A 81 18.92 -5.53 -8.64
N GLU A 82 19.68 -4.54 -8.18
CA GLU A 82 19.40 -3.15 -8.49
C GLU A 82 19.38 -2.91 -10.00
N GLN A 83 18.31 -2.26 -10.49
CA GLN A 83 18.09 -2.02 -11.92
C GLN A 83 17.14 -0.84 -12.13
N ALA A 84 17.25 -0.16 -13.27
CA ALA A 84 16.24 0.81 -13.69
C ALA A 84 14.91 0.10 -13.97
N ILE A 85 13.79 0.80 -13.78
CA ILE A 85 12.47 0.28 -14.19
C ILE A 85 12.19 0.77 -15.62
N PRO A 86 12.12 -0.11 -16.63
CA PRO A 86 12.04 0.31 -18.04
C PRO A 86 10.83 1.18 -18.39
N THR A 87 9.75 1.08 -17.62
CA THR A 87 8.51 1.84 -17.82
C THR A 87 8.43 3.12 -16.99
N LEU A 88 9.40 3.41 -16.12
CA LEU A 88 9.39 4.56 -15.22
C LEU A 88 10.71 5.35 -15.33
N GLU A 89 10.62 6.58 -15.79
CA GLU A 89 11.78 7.48 -15.85
C GLU A 89 12.30 7.79 -14.45
N ASN A 90 13.63 7.94 -14.34
CA ASN A 90 14.33 8.33 -13.11
C ASN A 90 13.97 7.48 -11.87
N THR A 91 13.56 6.23 -12.10
CA THR A 91 13.18 5.29 -11.04
C THR A 91 14.09 4.08 -11.08
N THR A 92 14.66 3.76 -9.91
CA THR A 92 15.53 2.60 -9.75
C THR A 92 14.90 1.62 -8.78
N LEU A 93 14.66 0.39 -9.23
CA LEU A 93 14.32 -0.73 -8.35
C LEU A 93 15.61 -1.20 -7.67
N LYS A 94 15.65 -1.17 -6.35
CA LYS A 94 16.75 -1.74 -5.56
C LYS A 94 16.63 -3.26 -5.51
N GLU A 95 17.70 -3.92 -5.11
CA GLU A 95 17.67 -5.36 -4.89
C GLU A 95 16.54 -5.78 -3.94
N GLY A 96 16.04 -6.99 -4.15
CA GLY A 96 14.94 -7.50 -3.36
C GLY A 96 14.67 -8.97 -3.59
N GLN A 97 13.78 -9.48 -2.77
CA GLN A 97 13.38 -10.88 -2.70
C GLN A 97 11.87 -11.00 -2.49
N LEU A 98 11.29 -12.04 -3.07
CA LEU A 98 9.93 -12.47 -2.86
C LEU A 98 9.92 -13.99 -2.65
N THR A 99 9.16 -14.47 -1.67
CA THR A 99 8.93 -15.88 -1.43
C THR A 99 7.44 -16.15 -1.27
N LEU A 100 6.98 -17.28 -1.81
CA LEU A 100 5.61 -17.75 -1.70
C LEU A 100 5.64 -19.24 -1.41
N SER A 101 5.11 -19.67 -0.27
CA SER A 101 5.11 -21.08 0.09
C SER A 101 3.84 -21.51 0.82
N GLY A 102 3.52 -22.79 0.79
CA GLY A 102 2.36 -23.36 1.45
C GLY A 102 1.48 -24.13 0.48
N THR A 103 0.18 -24.16 0.74
CA THR A 103 -0.84 -24.87 -0.06
C THR A 103 -1.98 -23.96 -0.45
N MET A 104 -2.78 -24.37 -1.41
CA MET A 104 -3.93 -23.65 -1.93
C MET A 104 -4.88 -23.24 -0.80
N GLY A 105 -5.07 -21.93 -0.66
CA GLY A 105 -5.89 -21.35 0.40
C GLY A 105 -5.14 -21.09 1.71
N ASP A 106 -3.83 -21.36 1.79
CA ASP A 106 -2.95 -21.13 2.94
C ASP A 106 -1.51 -20.76 2.50
N TYR A 107 -1.36 -19.99 1.41
CA TYR A 107 -0.03 -19.58 0.97
C TYR A 107 0.48 -18.38 1.78
N VAL A 108 1.72 -18.45 2.22
CA VAL A 108 2.42 -17.34 2.87
C VAL A 108 3.30 -16.66 1.84
N LEU A 109 3.02 -15.37 1.59
CA LEU A 109 3.80 -14.51 0.71
C LEU A 109 4.63 -13.55 1.57
N LYS A 110 5.95 -13.59 1.42
CA LYS A 110 6.87 -12.65 2.06
C LYS A 110 7.71 -11.94 1.02
N GLY A 111 7.97 -10.67 1.23
CA GLY A 111 8.79 -9.90 0.31
C GLY A 111 9.50 -8.76 1.00
N ALA A 112 10.66 -8.40 0.48
CA ALA A 112 11.40 -7.22 0.86
C ALA A 112 12.10 -6.63 -0.36
N GLY A 113 12.11 -5.31 -0.46
CA GLY A 113 12.81 -4.60 -1.54
C GLY A 113 12.76 -3.10 -1.30
N ALA A 114 13.23 -2.33 -2.26
CA ALA A 114 13.07 -0.89 -2.23
C ALA A 114 13.01 -0.32 -3.65
N ALA A 115 12.49 0.90 -3.79
CA ALA A 115 12.60 1.67 -5.02
C ALA A 115 13.06 3.08 -4.70
N THR A 116 13.93 3.65 -5.53
CA THR A 116 14.25 5.08 -5.50
C THR A 116 13.33 5.81 -6.47
N LEU A 117 12.49 6.69 -5.93
CA LEU A 117 11.51 7.49 -6.66
C LEU A 117 11.98 8.94 -6.75
N PRO A 118 11.71 9.68 -7.85
CA PRO A 118 12.23 11.03 -8.07
C PRO A 118 11.95 12.02 -6.92
N ASP A 119 10.70 12.07 -6.45
CA ASP A 119 10.28 13.05 -5.45
C ASP A 119 10.39 12.54 -4.01
N ILE A 120 10.35 11.22 -3.81
CA ILE A 120 10.27 10.59 -2.47
C ILE A 120 11.65 10.07 -2.00
N GLY A 121 12.56 9.80 -2.93
CA GLY A 121 13.84 9.15 -2.64
C GLY A 121 13.71 7.64 -2.48
N ASN A 122 14.60 7.03 -1.68
CA ASN A 122 14.61 5.59 -1.46
C ASN A 122 13.46 5.15 -0.53
N VAL A 123 12.64 4.22 -1.02
CA VAL A 123 11.45 3.69 -0.34
C VAL A 123 11.58 2.19 -0.12
N PRO A 124 12.15 1.75 1.02
CA PRO A 124 12.11 0.36 1.44
C PRO A 124 10.69 -0.11 1.73
N VAL A 125 10.39 -1.34 1.32
CA VAL A 125 9.11 -2.00 1.54
C VAL A 125 9.32 -3.42 2.05
N SER A 126 8.43 -3.89 2.92
CA SER A 126 8.34 -5.30 3.28
C SER A 126 6.90 -5.77 3.44
N LEU A 127 6.67 -7.03 3.12
CA LEU A 127 5.37 -7.68 3.10
C LEU A 127 5.46 -9.05 3.79
N ASP A 128 4.48 -9.34 4.64
CA ASP A 128 4.19 -10.64 5.21
C ASP A 128 2.67 -10.82 5.20
N VAL A 129 2.17 -11.65 4.29
CA VAL A 129 0.74 -11.87 4.09
C VAL A 129 0.42 -13.35 3.92
N VAL A 130 -0.80 -13.74 4.29
CA VAL A 130 -1.35 -15.09 4.07
C VAL A 130 -2.50 -15.00 3.08
N LEU A 131 -2.33 -15.63 1.92
CA LEU A 131 -3.31 -15.73 0.87
C LEU A 131 -4.25 -16.89 1.17
N LYS A 132 -5.51 -16.58 1.47
CA LYS A 132 -6.60 -17.55 1.54
C LYS A 132 -7.43 -17.51 0.28
N LYS A 133 -8.39 -18.43 0.19
CA LYS A 133 -9.29 -18.55 -0.97
C LYS A 133 -10.05 -17.26 -1.30
N ASN A 134 -10.58 -16.57 -0.28
CA ASN A 134 -11.45 -15.40 -0.46
C ASN A 134 -10.95 -14.16 0.31
N ASN A 135 -9.78 -14.23 0.93
CA ASN A 135 -9.21 -13.13 1.68
C ASN A 135 -7.68 -13.20 1.72
N ILE A 136 -7.07 -12.06 2.01
CA ILE A 136 -5.64 -11.92 2.25
C ILE A 136 -5.49 -11.36 3.66
N PHE A 137 -4.86 -12.12 4.55
CA PHE A 137 -4.46 -11.65 5.86
C PHE A 137 -3.13 -10.90 5.73
N VAL A 138 -3.12 -9.63 6.09
CA VAL A 138 -1.92 -8.80 6.13
C VAL A 138 -1.38 -8.83 7.55
N ASN A 139 -0.40 -9.70 7.80
CA ASN A 139 0.31 -9.73 9.08
C ASN A 139 1.13 -8.46 9.22
N GLN A 140 1.78 -8.04 8.13
CA GLN A 140 2.55 -6.81 8.08
C GLN A 140 2.73 -6.35 6.62
N ALA A 141 2.45 -5.08 6.37
CA ALA A 141 2.91 -4.37 5.17
C ALA A 141 3.58 -3.06 5.61
N ASN A 142 4.90 -2.99 5.47
CA ASN A 142 5.70 -1.85 5.90
C ASN A 142 6.22 -1.07 4.70
N ILE A 143 6.20 0.25 4.82
CA ILE A 143 6.77 1.20 3.86
C ILE A 143 7.55 2.23 4.66
N ASN A 144 8.83 2.40 4.33
CA ASN A 144 9.65 3.49 4.86
C ASN A 144 9.71 4.59 3.80
N ALA A 145 9.04 5.71 4.06
CA ALA A 145 8.93 6.84 3.15
C ALA A 145 8.67 8.11 3.95
N LEU A 146 8.82 9.27 3.30
CA LEU A 146 8.44 10.56 3.89
C LEU A 146 9.12 10.80 5.25
N GLU A 147 10.42 10.52 5.35
CA GLU A 147 11.23 10.66 6.58
C GLU A 147 10.82 9.72 7.75
N GLY A 148 9.83 8.86 7.56
CA GLY A 148 9.29 7.98 8.60
C GLY A 148 8.92 6.60 8.08
N SER A 149 7.95 5.97 8.75
CA SER A 149 7.41 4.67 8.34
C SER A 149 5.91 4.55 8.51
N LEU A 150 5.33 3.74 7.64
CA LEU A 150 3.92 3.34 7.65
C LEU A 150 3.88 1.82 7.76
N THR A 151 3.07 1.31 8.68
CA THR A 151 2.83 -0.14 8.82
C THR A 151 1.34 -0.41 8.79
N ASN A 152 0.92 -1.38 7.98
CA ASN A 152 -0.46 -1.81 7.86
C ASN A 152 -0.61 -3.26 8.30
N THR A 153 -1.70 -3.54 9.00
CA THR A 153 -2.16 -4.89 9.35
C THR A 153 -3.66 -4.97 9.11
N GLY A 154 -4.20 -6.14 8.78
CA GLY A 154 -5.63 -6.28 8.52
C GLY A 154 -6.00 -7.44 7.63
N THR A 155 -7.21 -7.39 7.08
CA THR A 155 -7.75 -8.38 6.14
C THR A 155 -8.33 -7.70 4.92
N LEU A 156 -7.89 -8.12 3.74
CA LEU A 156 -8.50 -7.78 2.46
C LEU A 156 -9.42 -8.92 2.04
N TYR A 157 -10.71 -8.68 1.96
CA TYR A 157 -11.73 -9.61 1.48
C TYR A 157 -11.95 -9.43 -0.02
N LEU A 158 -11.93 -10.54 -0.74
CA LEU A 158 -12.02 -10.64 -2.20
C LEU A 158 -13.23 -11.51 -2.56
N ASN A 159 -14.44 -10.99 -2.33
CA ASN A 159 -15.69 -11.69 -2.65
C ASN A 159 -16.43 -10.93 -3.76
N GLU A 160 -17.76 -10.80 -3.71
CA GLU A 160 -18.53 -9.96 -4.65
C GLU A 160 -18.17 -8.47 -4.54
N SER A 161 -17.56 -8.07 -3.42
CA SER A 161 -17.01 -6.73 -3.19
C SER A 161 -15.57 -6.82 -2.73
N ILE A 162 -14.79 -5.78 -2.99
CA ILE A 162 -13.46 -5.62 -2.40
C ILE A 162 -13.68 -4.90 -1.07
N ALA A 163 -13.28 -5.52 0.04
CA ALA A 163 -13.38 -4.89 1.35
C ALA A 163 -12.08 -5.01 2.13
N TRP A 164 -11.70 -3.96 2.84
CA TRP A 164 -10.54 -3.92 3.72
C TRP A 164 -11.01 -3.59 5.13
N GLU A 165 -10.47 -4.31 6.10
CA GLU A 165 -10.54 -3.96 7.51
C GLU A 165 -9.15 -4.06 8.09
N GLY A 166 -8.62 -2.96 8.63
CA GLY A 166 -7.28 -2.96 9.16
C GLY A 166 -6.83 -1.66 9.80
N LYS A 167 -5.62 -1.72 10.34
CA LYS A 167 -4.99 -0.65 11.09
C LYS A 167 -3.77 -0.13 10.34
N THR A 168 -3.67 1.19 10.23
CA THR A 168 -2.47 1.89 9.76
C THR A 168 -1.78 2.54 10.94
N THR A 169 -0.50 2.23 11.13
CA THR A 169 0.38 2.88 12.11
C THR A 169 1.38 3.76 11.39
N LEU A 170 1.44 5.03 11.80
CA LEU A 170 2.39 6.03 11.32
C LEU A 170 3.48 6.23 12.38
N LYS A 171 4.73 6.34 11.95
CA LYS A 171 5.86 6.67 12.81
C LYS A 171 6.75 7.72 12.16
N ASN A 172 6.78 8.90 12.74
CA ASN A 172 7.62 10.03 12.32
C ASN A 172 7.47 10.44 10.84
N VAL A 173 6.28 10.29 10.26
CA VAL A 173 6.02 10.65 8.86
C VAL A 173 5.99 12.17 8.69
N SER A 174 6.59 12.69 7.63
CA SER A 174 6.63 14.11 7.29
C SER A 174 5.63 14.43 6.18
N GLY A 175 4.70 15.35 6.45
CA GLY A 175 3.78 15.86 5.43
C GLY A 175 4.41 16.92 4.53
N ARG A 176 5.64 17.38 4.82
CA ARG A 176 6.25 18.56 4.16
C ARG A 176 6.50 18.39 2.68
N GLN A 177 6.59 17.16 2.20
CA GLN A 177 6.69 16.88 0.78
C GLN A 177 5.45 17.35 -0.01
N PHE A 178 4.27 17.37 0.62
CA PHE A 178 3.03 17.79 -0.02
C PHE A 178 2.70 19.27 0.22
N SER A 179 3.11 19.81 1.37
CA SER A 179 2.94 21.23 1.69
C SER A 179 3.95 21.65 2.75
N THR A 180 4.61 22.79 2.56
CA THR A 180 5.52 23.39 3.54
C THR A 180 4.84 23.71 4.88
N TYR A 181 3.51 23.80 4.91
CA TYR A 181 2.71 24.04 6.11
C TYR A 181 2.11 22.76 6.71
N ALA A 182 2.39 21.58 6.15
CA ALA A 182 1.94 20.32 6.71
C ALA A 182 2.75 19.94 7.97
N PRO A 183 2.16 19.17 8.91
CA PRO A 183 2.89 18.70 10.07
C PRO A 183 4.06 17.77 9.72
N GLU A 184 5.07 17.78 10.57
CA GLU A 184 6.20 16.84 10.57
C GLU A 184 6.06 15.83 11.71
N LYS A 185 6.89 14.78 11.69
CA LYS A 185 6.98 13.76 12.76
C LYS A 185 5.63 13.15 13.14
N ILE A 186 4.75 13.00 12.16
CA ILE A 186 3.40 12.47 12.30
C ILE A 186 3.48 11.02 12.77
N SER A 187 2.88 10.73 13.93
CA SER A 187 2.87 9.41 14.55
C SER A 187 1.51 9.12 15.17
N GLY A 188 1.02 7.89 15.01
CA GLY A 188 -0.29 7.52 15.52
C GLY A 188 -0.88 6.31 14.82
N GLU A 189 -2.14 6.03 15.12
CA GLU A 189 -2.88 4.88 14.59
C GLU A 189 -4.21 5.33 14.00
N ILE A 190 -4.64 4.62 12.95
CA ILE A 190 -5.91 4.81 12.27
C ILE A 190 -6.50 3.43 11.97
N ASP A 191 -7.67 3.15 12.52
CA ASP A 191 -8.45 1.98 12.14
C ASP A 191 -9.33 2.32 10.94
N SER A 192 -9.37 1.43 9.96
CA SER A 192 -9.98 1.69 8.66
C SER A 192 -10.82 0.51 8.20
N ILE A 193 -12.05 0.82 7.76
CA ILE A 193 -12.90 -0.11 7.02
C ILE A 193 -13.22 0.53 5.69
N LEU A 194 -12.89 -0.17 4.60
CA LEU A 194 -13.19 0.25 3.23
C LEU A 194 -14.02 -0.85 2.57
N GLN A 195 -15.00 -0.47 1.79
CA GLN A 195 -15.72 -1.40 0.92
C GLN A 195 -15.95 -0.73 -0.43
N TYR A 196 -15.64 -1.45 -1.49
CA TYR A 196 -15.86 -1.01 -2.86
C TYR A 196 -16.59 -2.09 -3.66
N SER A 197 -17.62 -1.66 -4.37
CA SER A 197 -18.25 -2.45 -5.43
C SER A 197 -18.69 -1.52 -6.55
N GLU A 198 -18.77 -2.01 -7.79
CA GLU A 198 -19.23 -1.18 -8.91
C GLU A 198 -20.66 -0.66 -8.68
N ARG A 199 -21.55 -1.49 -8.12
CA ARG A 199 -22.96 -1.13 -7.85
C ARG A 199 -23.13 -0.26 -6.61
N GLY A 200 -22.33 -0.50 -5.57
CA GLY A 200 -22.44 0.15 -4.27
C GLY A 200 -21.47 1.31 -4.07
N GLY A 201 -20.60 1.61 -5.03
CA GLY A 201 -19.58 2.66 -4.89
C GLY A 201 -18.61 2.40 -3.74
N LEU A 202 -17.92 3.46 -3.31
CA LEU A 202 -16.97 3.44 -2.20
C LEU A 202 -17.66 3.78 -0.88
N HIS A 203 -17.46 2.92 0.10
CA HIS A 203 -17.75 3.17 1.51
C HIS A 203 -16.44 3.17 2.29
N MET A 204 -16.27 4.13 3.18
CA MET A 204 -15.08 4.27 4.02
C MET A 204 -15.48 4.67 5.43
N SER A 205 -14.85 4.06 6.43
CA SER A 205 -14.93 4.46 7.83
C SER A 205 -13.52 4.50 8.40
N LEU A 206 -13.08 5.69 8.81
CA LEU A 206 -11.88 5.91 9.61
C LEU A 206 -12.31 6.05 11.07
N ARG A 207 -11.79 5.18 11.92
CA ARG A 207 -12.15 5.04 13.34
C ARG A 207 -10.93 5.20 14.19
N ASP A 208 -11.16 5.60 15.44
CA ASP A 208 -10.15 5.69 16.48
C ASP A 208 -8.87 6.45 16.07
N MET A 209 -9.01 7.39 15.11
CA MET A 209 -7.89 8.14 14.55
C MET A 209 -7.28 8.95 15.68
N THR A 210 -6.06 8.59 16.08
CA THR A 210 -5.31 9.27 17.12
C THR A 210 -3.91 9.52 16.58
N VAL A 211 -3.68 10.74 16.13
CA VAL A 211 -2.45 11.14 15.46
C VAL A 211 -1.84 12.32 16.21
N SER A 212 -0.53 12.28 16.35
CA SER A 212 0.30 13.35 16.89
C SER A 212 1.31 13.80 15.85
N GLY A 213 1.84 15.00 15.97
CA GLY A 213 2.88 15.52 15.10
C GLY A 213 3.43 16.84 15.61
N VAL A 214 4.22 17.51 14.76
CA VAL A 214 4.77 18.84 15.03
C VAL A 214 4.35 19.75 13.88
N LEU A 215 3.60 20.80 14.18
CA LEU A 215 3.19 21.80 13.22
C LEU A 215 3.79 23.14 13.65
N GLN A 216 4.57 23.77 12.77
CA GLN A 216 5.26 25.05 13.04
C GLN A 216 6.06 25.03 14.36
N GLY A 217 6.81 23.94 14.59
CA GLY A 217 7.61 23.74 15.80
C GLY A 217 6.80 23.41 17.07
N LYS A 218 5.48 23.33 16.99
CA LYS A 218 4.59 23.09 18.14
C LYS A 218 3.92 21.72 18.08
N PRO A 219 3.82 21.00 19.21
CA PRO A 219 3.10 19.73 19.27
C PRO A 219 1.65 19.86 18.81
N LEU A 220 1.23 18.98 17.92
CA LEU A 220 -0.11 18.86 17.37
C LEU A 220 -0.68 17.49 17.74
N GLN A 221 -1.95 17.45 18.14
CA GLN A 221 -2.73 16.23 18.34
C GLN A 221 -4.04 16.34 17.57
N VAL A 222 -4.40 15.26 16.88
CA VAL A 222 -5.65 15.11 16.13
C VAL A 222 -6.31 13.83 16.62
N LYS A 223 -7.55 13.95 17.09
CA LYS A 223 -8.40 12.83 17.45
C LYS A 223 -9.70 12.90 16.67
N GLY A 224 -10.19 11.80 16.14
CA GLY A 224 -11.47 11.83 15.46
C GLY A 224 -11.87 10.57 14.70
N ASN A 225 -12.87 10.74 13.86
CA ASN A 225 -13.39 9.72 12.98
C ASN A 225 -14.01 10.36 11.74
N ALA A 226 -14.05 9.61 10.65
CA ALA A 226 -14.69 10.03 9.41
C ALA A 226 -15.42 8.85 8.76
N VAL A 227 -16.55 9.14 8.12
CA VAL A 227 -17.34 8.18 7.35
C VAL A 227 -17.66 8.80 6.00
N TYR A 228 -17.48 8.03 4.94
CA TYR A 228 -17.91 8.37 3.60
C TYR A 228 -18.75 7.23 3.02
N ALA A 229 -19.88 7.55 2.40
CA ALA A 229 -20.70 6.60 1.65
C ALA A 229 -21.09 7.22 0.31
N GLY A 230 -20.44 6.72 -0.75
CA GLY A 230 -20.55 7.23 -2.11
C GLY A 230 -21.97 7.28 -2.67
N PRO A 231 -22.80 6.21 -2.59
CA PRO A 231 -24.15 6.20 -3.18
C PRO A 231 -25.07 7.30 -2.65
N SER A 232 -24.94 7.65 -1.38
CA SER A 232 -25.69 8.72 -0.73
C SER A 232 -24.97 10.07 -0.75
N ASP A 233 -23.73 10.10 -1.25
CA ASP A 233 -22.75 11.16 -1.05
C ASP A 233 -22.80 11.72 0.38
N LEU A 234 -22.76 10.79 1.33
CA LEU A 234 -22.80 11.08 2.76
C LEU A 234 -21.35 11.19 3.23
N PHE A 235 -21.03 12.31 3.84
CA PHE A 235 -19.78 12.50 4.57
C PHE A 235 -20.11 12.90 6.00
N VAL A 236 -19.57 12.19 6.97
CA VAL A 236 -19.68 12.51 8.40
C VAL A 236 -18.29 12.55 8.99
N THR A 237 -17.96 13.60 9.72
CA THR A 237 -16.67 13.74 10.39
C THR A 237 -16.86 14.32 11.78
N ASN A 238 -16.05 13.84 12.71
CA ASN A 238 -15.90 14.41 14.04
C ASN A 238 -14.42 14.44 14.36
N VAL A 239 -13.84 15.65 14.44
CA VAL A 239 -12.41 15.84 14.65
C VAL A 239 -12.19 16.87 15.73
N ASN A 240 -11.26 16.56 16.63
CA ASN A 240 -10.74 17.45 17.65
C ASN A 240 -9.22 17.59 17.44
N ILE A 241 -8.80 18.81 17.10
CA ILE A 241 -7.41 19.20 16.89
C ILE A 241 -6.98 20.06 18.08
N ILE A 242 -5.84 19.75 18.66
CA ILE A 242 -5.23 20.52 19.75
C ILE A 242 -3.76 20.74 19.39
N GLN A 243 -3.33 21.99 19.39
CA GLN A 243 -1.93 22.37 19.33
C GLN A 243 -1.62 23.15 20.61
N GLU A 244 -0.69 22.66 21.41
CA GLU A 244 -0.44 23.21 22.75
C GLU A 244 1.06 23.28 23.00
N HIS A 245 1.53 24.47 23.37
CA HIS A 245 2.94 24.72 23.68
C HIS A 245 3.05 25.87 24.69
N GLU A 246 3.64 25.59 25.85
CA GLU A 246 3.82 26.55 26.94
C GLU A 246 2.50 27.24 27.37
N GLN A 247 2.34 28.53 27.05
CA GLN A 247 1.17 29.35 27.38
C GLN A 247 0.18 29.47 26.22
N GLU A 248 0.45 28.83 25.09
CA GLU A 248 -0.39 28.88 23.90
C GLU A 248 -1.15 27.57 23.71
N ARG A 249 -2.46 27.69 23.47
CA ARG A 249 -3.35 26.56 23.21
C ARG A 249 -4.33 26.90 22.10
N ASN A 250 -4.20 26.21 20.97
CA ASN A 250 -5.10 26.29 19.84
C ASN A 250 -5.95 25.01 19.79
N THR A 251 -7.25 25.18 19.67
CA THR A 251 -8.22 24.07 19.62
C THR A 251 -9.21 24.27 18.49
N ILE A 252 -9.46 23.21 17.74
CA ILE A 252 -10.48 23.16 16.69
C ILE A 252 -11.28 21.89 16.90
N ARG A 253 -12.58 22.03 17.08
CA ARG A 253 -13.53 20.92 17.14
C ARG A 253 -14.51 21.08 16.00
N ALA A 254 -14.59 20.10 15.12
CA ALA A 254 -15.46 20.12 13.96
C ALA A 254 -16.27 18.84 13.92
N ILE A 255 -17.59 19.00 13.95
CA ILE A 255 -18.55 17.95 13.63
C ILE A 255 -19.26 18.42 12.37
N ALA A 256 -19.17 17.66 11.29
CA ALA A 256 -19.83 17.99 10.04
C ALA A 256 -20.46 16.77 9.40
N GLN A 257 -21.66 16.96 8.86
CA GLN A 257 -22.40 16.01 8.08
C GLN A 257 -22.84 16.70 6.78
N VAL A 258 -22.48 16.10 5.66
CA VAL A 258 -22.97 16.48 4.33
C VAL A 258 -23.71 15.29 3.77
N LEU A 259 -24.92 15.50 3.25
CA LEU A 259 -25.73 14.46 2.63
C LEU A 259 -26.17 14.89 1.23
N ASN A 260 -25.83 14.07 0.24
CA ASN A 260 -26.27 14.20 -1.16
C ASN A 260 -25.97 15.58 -1.77
N LYS A 261 -24.89 16.24 -1.34
CA LYS A 261 -24.55 17.65 -1.64
C LYS A 261 -25.69 18.65 -1.47
N ARG A 262 -26.72 18.27 -0.71
CA ARG A 262 -27.98 19.00 -0.59
C ARG A 262 -28.29 19.41 0.81
N HIS A 263 -27.69 18.76 1.81
CA HIS A 263 -27.89 19.10 3.20
C HIS A 263 -26.54 19.17 3.90
N LEU A 264 -26.31 20.30 4.56
CA LEU A 264 -25.18 20.53 5.44
C LEU A 264 -25.71 20.63 6.87
N ASN A 265 -25.06 19.93 7.79
CA ASN A 265 -25.15 20.17 9.22
C ASN A 265 -23.74 20.18 9.78
N ALA A 266 -23.25 21.32 10.22
CA ALA A 266 -21.93 21.47 10.78
C ALA A 266 -21.96 22.31 12.06
N ASN A 267 -21.21 21.86 13.05
CA ASN A 267 -20.90 22.59 14.26
C ASN A 267 -19.37 22.61 14.43
N ILE A 268 -18.79 23.80 14.35
CA ILE A 268 -17.35 24.01 14.42
C ILE A 268 -17.06 25.01 15.53
N ALA A 269 -16.36 24.56 16.58
CA ALA A 269 -15.84 25.42 17.63
C ALA A 269 -14.34 25.64 17.37
N ILE A 270 -13.94 26.90 17.25
CA ILE A 270 -12.56 27.32 16.99
C ILE A 270 -12.13 28.23 18.12
N ASN A 271 -10.99 27.93 18.72
CA ASN A 271 -10.32 28.82 19.66
C ASN A 271 -8.81 28.72 19.40
N VAL A 272 -8.29 29.67 18.64
CA VAL A 272 -6.89 29.76 18.20
C VAL A 272 -6.37 31.12 18.64
N ASN A 273 -5.43 31.11 19.59
CA ASN A 273 -4.89 32.33 20.20
C ASN A 273 -3.83 33.00 19.31
N ALA A 274 -3.18 32.23 18.44
CA ALA A 274 -2.22 32.72 17.47
C ALA A 274 -2.34 31.95 16.15
N ILE A 275 -2.96 32.56 15.14
CA ILE A 275 -3.15 31.93 13.81
C ILE A 275 -1.80 31.60 13.17
N SER A 276 -0.76 32.39 13.46
CA SER A 276 0.60 32.17 12.95
C SER A 276 1.20 30.81 13.33
N SER A 277 0.69 30.19 14.40
CA SER A 277 1.07 28.84 14.82
C SER A 277 0.49 27.73 13.95
N LEU A 278 -0.56 28.03 13.21
CA LEU A 278 -1.18 27.14 12.23
C LEU A 278 -0.72 27.50 10.81
N TYR A 279 -0.67 28.80 10.50
CA TYR A 279 -0.28 29.33 9.20
C TYR A 279 0.60 30.58 9.37
N PRO A 280 1.93 30.49 9.19
CA PRO A 280 2.90 31.51 9.60
C PRO A 280 2.69 32.92 9.02
N GLU A 281 2.07 33.03 7.85
CA GLU A 281 1.90 34.31 7.15
C GLU A 281 0.67 35.10 7.63
N VAL A 282 -0.16 34.51 8.49
CA VAL A 282 -1.37 35.13 9.02
C VAL A 282 -1.22 35.33 10.53
N THR A 283 -1.50 36.55 10.99
CA THR A 283 -1.43 36.93 12.41
C THR A 283 -2.82 37.19 12.97
N GLY A 284 -2.91 37.21 14.31
CA GLY A 284 -4.16 37.43 15.04
C GLY A 284 -4.67 36.18 15.75
N ALA A 285 -5.86 36.31 16.32
CA ALA A 285 -6.55 35.25 17.05
C ALA A 285 -7.95 35.07 16.48
N ILE A 286 -8.48 33.84 16.53
CA ILE A 286 -9.85 33.52 16.15
C ILE A 286 -10.50 32.72 17.26
N SER A 287 -11.65 33.20 17.74
CA SER A 287 -12.49 32.49 18.68
C SER A 287 -13.93 32.61 18.21
N GLY A 288 -14.60 31.48 18.05
CA GLY A 288 -15.96 31.46 17.52
C GLY A 288 -16.56 30.07 17.45
N ASN A 289 -17.88 30.06 17.40
CA ASN A 289 -18.67 28.87 17.12
C ASN A 289 -19.43 29.11 15.81
N ILE A 290 -19.28 28.19 14.88
CA ILE A 290 -19.95 28.22 13.57
C ILE A 290 -20.97 27.09 13.59
N THR A 291 -22.23 27.42 13.41
CA THR A 291 -23.30 26.45 13.17
C THR A 291 -23.86 26.71 11.78
N ALA A 292 -23.78 25.71 10.92
CA ALA A 292 -24.34 25.76 9.58
C ALA A 292 -25.32 24.60 9.41
N ALA A 293 -26.58 24.93 9.13
CA ALA A 293 -27.62 23.94 8.89
C ALA A 293 -28.49 24.43 7.74
N GLY A 294 -28.75 23.58 6.76
CA GLY A 294 -29.65 23.93 5.68
C GLY A 294 -29.39 23.18 4.39
N PRO A 295 -30.19 23.47 3.36
CA PRO A 295 -29.89 23.02 2.03
C PRO A 295 -28.65 23.75 1.48
N TRP A 296 -27.83 23.05 0.69
CA TRP A 296 -26.67 23.59 -0.01
C TRP A 296 -26.81 23.32 -1.50
#